data_AF-A0A1V2PUE6-F1
#
_entry.id   AF-A0A1V2PUE6-F1
#
_cell.length_a   1.000
_cell.length_b   1.000
_cell.length_c   1.000
_cell.angle_alpha   90.00
_cell.angle_beta   90.00
_cell.angle_gamma   90.00
#
_symmetry.space_group_name_H-M   'P 1'
#
loop_
_entity.id
_entity.type
_entity.pdbx_description
1 polymer ?
#
loop_
_entity_poly.entity_id
_entity_poly.type
_entity_poly.pdbx_seq_one_letter_code
_entity_poly.pdbx_strand_id
1 'polypeptide(L)' 'MTEQPRIEPGRWLALRTADGEVIERTAISGIQRGAKTMVVWICTEQERAAPPGPTRGRPWPLDAVERVLDTTAPR' A
#
# COMPACT_ATOMS: atom_id res chain seq x y z
N MET A 1 -21.91 5.07 -8.99
CA MET A 1 -21.32 4.30 -7.89
C MET A 1 -19.88 4.04 -8.26
N THR A 2 -18.93 4.75 -7.68
CA THR A 2 -17.50 4.52 -7.92
C THR A 2 -17.11 3.25 -7.18
N GLU A 3 -16.86 2.17 -7.92
CA GLU A 3 -16.27 0.95 -7.38
C GLU A 3 -14.90 1.32 -6.79
N GLN A 4 -14.80 1.36 -5.47
CA GLN A 4 -13.51 1.53 -4.82
C GLN A 4 -12.70 0.25 -5.07
N PRO A 5 -11.46 0.33 -5.58
CA PRO A 5 -10.63 -0.84 -5.77
C PRO A 5 -10.51 -1.57 -4.42
N ARG A 6 -10.86 -2.86 -4.41
CA ARG A 6 -10.81 -3.66 -3.20
C ARG A 6 -9.35 -3.94 -2.85
N ILE A 7 -8.81 -3.15 -1.92
CA ILE A 7 -7.47 -3.34 -1.36
C ILE A 7 -7.58 -4.28 -0.15
N GLU A 8 -6.82 -5.36 -0.16
CA GLU A 8 -6.76 -6.37 0.89
C GLU A 8 -5.31 -6.55 1.38
N PRO A 9 -5.09 -6.95 2.64
CA PRO A 9 -3.76 -7.32 3.13
C PRO A 9 -3.08 -8.34 2.21
N GLY A 10 -1.79 -8.12 1.91
CA GLY A 10 -1.00 -8.95 1.00
C GLY A 10 -1.10 -8.57 -0.48
N ARG A 11 -2.01 -7.68 -0.87
CA ARG A 11 -2.08 -7.18 -2.26
C ARG A 11 -0.92 -6.25 -2.57
N TRP A 12 -0.37 -6.37 -3.77
CA TRP A 12 0.61 -5.44 -4.29
C TRP A 12 -0.08 -4.22 -4.87
N LEU A 13 0.49 -3.04 -4.61
CA LEU A 13 -0.06 -1.75 -5.01
C LEU A 13 1.01 -0.97 -5.76
N ALA A 14 0.63 -0.34 -6.86
CA ALA A 14 1.40 0.72 -7.47
C ALA A 14 1.02 2.05 -6.82
N LEU A 15 2.01 2.73 -6.22
CA LEU A 15 1.83 3.91 -5.39
C LEU A 15 2.64 5.06 -5.96
N ARG A 16 2.02 6.23 -6.09
CA ARG A 16 2.72 7.46 -6.47
C ARG A 16 3.36 8.11 -5.26
N THR A 17 4.63 8.48 -5.37
CA THR A 17 5.39 9.25 -4.37
C THR A 17 5.14 10.75 -4.53
N ALA A 18 5.58 11.54 -3.55
CA ALA A 18 5.50 12.99 -3.62
C ALA A 18 6.35 13.57 -4.78
N ASP A 19 7.41 12.87 -5.18
CA ASP A 19 8.29 13.23 -6.29
C ASP A 19 7.72 12.81 -7.66
N GLY A 20 6.54 12.18 -7.68
CA GLY A 20 5.88 11.72 -8.90
C GLY A 20 6.33 10.34 -9.40
N GLU A 21 7.22 9.67 -8.68
CA GLU A 21 7.66 8.31 -9.00
C GLU A 21 6.58 7.29 -8.63
N VAL A 22 6.53 6.16 -9.35
CA VAL A 22 5.64 5.05 -9.02
C VAL A 22 6.47 3.92 -8.40
N ILE A 23 6.15 3.60 -7.15
CA ILE A 23 6.77 2.48 -6.40
C ILE A 23 5.76 1.37 -6.18
N GLU A 24 6.24 0.14 -6.14
CA GLU A 24 5.41 -1.03 -5.85
C GLU A 24 5.61 -1.47 -4.40
N ARG A 25 4.53 -1.58 -3.63
CA ARG A 25 4.58 -2.02 -2.23
C ARG A 25 3.39 -2.92 -1.90
N THR A 26 3.58 -3.79 -0.91
CA THR A 26 2.52 -4.68 -0.42
C THR A 26 1.66 -3.97 0.61
N ALA A 27 0.35 -4.05 0.46
CA ALA A 27 -0.63 -3.63 1.45
C ALA A 27 -0.53 -4.53 2.70
N ILE A 28 -0.45 -3.92 3.87
CA ILE A 28 -0.54 -4.57 5.18
C ILE A 28 -2.00 -4.59 5.65
N SER A 29 -2.80 -3.62 5.23
CA SER A 29 -4.22 -3.51 5.59
C SER A 29 -5.10 -3.31 4.37
N GLY A 30 -6.41 -3.47 4.55
CA GLY A 30 -7.37 -2.85 3.65
C GLY A 30 -7.41 -1.32 3.80
N ILE A 31 -8.36 -0.69 3.11
CA ILE A 31 -8.59 0.76 3.22
C ILE A 31 -9.05 1.10 4.63
N GLN A 32 -8.38 2.06 5.26
CA GLN A 32 -8.70 2.56 6.60
C GLN A 32 -8.94 4.06 6.58
N ARG A 33 -9.77 4.56 7.50
CA ARG A 33 -9.98 6.00 7.66
C ARG A 33 -8.86 6.60 8.50
N GLY A 34 -7.99 7.39 7.87
CA GLY A 34 -7.02 8.23 8.56
C GLY A 34 -7.66 9.49 9.13
N ALA A 35 -6.84 10.36 9.74
CA ALA A 35 -7.32 11.58 10.40
C ALA A 35 -8.03 12.57 9.45
N LYS A 36 -7.60 12.62 8.17
CA LYS A 36 -8.14 13.54 7.16
C LYS A 36 -8.50 12.87 5.83
N THR A 37 -7.90 11.73 5.53
CA THR A 37 -8.09 11.01 4.25
C THR A 37 -8.14 9.51 4.48
N MET A 38 -8.63 8.76 3.50
CA MET A 38 -8.53 7.30 3.47
C MET A 38 -7.09 6.90 3.20
N VAL A 39 -6.61 5.89 3.90
CA VAL A 39 -5.22 5.41 3.81
C VAL A 39 -5.17 3.90 3.68
N VAL A 40 -4.11 3.40 3.08
CA VAL A 40 -3.70 2.00 3.14
C VAL A 40 -2.35 1.92 3.84
N TRP A 41 -2.18 0.96 4.74
CA TRP A 41 -0.87 0.70 5.33
C TRP A 41 -0.07 -0.17 4.38
N ILE A 42 1.16 0.24 4.06
CA ILE A 42 2.03 -0.47 3.14
C ILE A 42 3.30 -0.92 3.84
N CYS A 43 3.86 -2.02 3.38
CA CYS A 43 5.18 -2.48 3.78
C CYS A 43 6.23 -1.53 3.21
N THR A 44 7.17 -1.07 4.04
CA THR A 44 8.33 -0.30 3.60
C THR A 44 9.45 -1.23 3.10
N GLU A 45 10.40 -0.71 2.32
CA GLU A 45 11.58 -1.50 1.91
C GLU A 45 12.38 -2.01 3.11
N GLN A 46 12.45 -1.21 4.17
CA GLN A 46 13.14 -1.57 5.40
C GLN A 46 12.45 -2.75 6.10
N GLU A 47 11.12 -2.82 6.05
CA GLU A 47 10.34 -3.94 6.58
C GLU A 47 10.43 -5.20 5.71
N ARG A 48 10.57 -5.05 4.38
CA ARG A 48 10.85 -6.18 3.48
C ARG A 48 12.19 -6.84 3.80
N ALA A 49 13.19 -6.07 4.21
CA ALA A 49 14.53 -6.55 4.56
C ALA A 49 14.66 -7.01 6.03
N ALA A 50 13.69 -6.68 6.88
CA ALA A 50 13.72 -6.99 8.31
C ALA A 50 13.13 -8.39 8.60
N PRO A 51 13.66 -9.10 9.63
CA PRO A 51 13.03 -10.33 10.12
C PRO A 51 11.60 -10.04 10.63
N PRO A 52 10.71 -11.05 10.63
CA PRO A 52 9.31 -10.88 11.05
C PRO A 52 9.24 -10.37 12.49
N GLY A 53 8.95 -9.08 12.63
CA GLY A 53 8.67 -8.38 13.89
C GLY A 53 7.33 -7.63 13.78
N PRO A 54 6.91 -6.90 14.83
CA PRO A 54 5.68 -6.10 14.77
C PRO A 54 5.80 -5.06 13.66
N THR A 55 5.23 -5.37 12.49
CA THR A 55 5.33 -4.61 11.25
C THR A 55 4.70 -3.23 11.45
N ARG A 56 5.52 -2.18 11.44
CA ARG A 56 5.08 -0.78 11.53
C ARG A 56 5.03 -0.23 10.11
N GLY A 57 3.98 -0.61 9.39
CA GLY A 57 3.75 -0.14 8.03
C GLY A 57 3.74 1.39 7.94
N ARG A 58 3.88 1.90 6.71
CA ARG A 58 3.69 3.33 6.45
C ARG A 58 2.27 3.58 5.95
N PRO A 59 1.52 4.56 6.51
CA PRO A 59 0.25 4.95 5.93
C PRO A 59 0.50 5.66 4.59
N TRP A 60 -0.17 5.19 3.55
CA TRP A 60 -0.18 5.81 2.22
C TRP A 60 -1.58 6.30 1.89
N PRO A 61 -1.74 7.52 1.37
CA PRO A 61 -3.05 8.06 1.07
C PRO A 61 -3.65 7.34 -0.15
N LEU A 62 -4.95 7.06 -0.08
CA LEU A 62 -5.64 6.21 -1.06
C LEU A 62 -5.65 6.82 -2.47
N ASP A 63 -5.69 8.15 -2.57
CA ASP A 63 -5.64 8.91 -3.83
C ASP A 63 -4.25 8.89 -4.49
N ALA A 64 -3.22 8.42 -3.78
CA ALA A 64 -1.90 8.12 -4.34
C ALA A 64 -1.74 6.65 -4.75
N VAL A 65 -2.77 5.81 -4.56
CA VAL A 65 -2.79 4.44 -5.09
C VAL A 65 -3.23 4.51 -6.56
N GLU A 66 -2.31 4.24 -7.47
CA GLU A 66 -2.59 4.27 -8.92
C GLU A 66 -3.39 3.03 -9.35
N ARG A 67 -3.04 1.85 -8.82
CA ARG A 67 -3.73 0.59 -9.11
C ARG A 67 -3.34 -0.53 -8.14
N VAL A 68 -4.25 -1.50 -8.02
CA VAL A 68 -3.97 -2.80 -7.39
C VAL A 68 -3.32 -3.71 -8.44
N LEU A 69 -2.21 -4.34 -8.08
CA LEU A 69 -1.50 -5.30 -8.92
C LEU A 69 -2.03 -6.72 -8.64
N ASP A 70 -2.18 -7.51 -9.70
CA ASP A 70 -2.60 -8.91 -9.59
C ASP A 70 -1.48 -9.86 -9.16
N THR A 71 -0.25 -9.37 -9.15
CA THR A 71 0.93 -10.17 -8.87
C THR A 71 1.09 -10.42 -7.37
N THR A 72 1.02 -11.69 -6.96
CA THR A 72 1.62 -12.16 -5.71
C THR A 72 3.14 -12.15 -5.86
N ALA A 73 3.78 -11.07 -5.41
CA ALA A 73 5.23 -10.81 -5.44
C ALA A 73 5.85 -10.58 -6.83
N PRO A 74 6.73 -9.57 -7.00
CA PRO A 74 7.56 -9.44 -8.18
C PRO A 74 8.52 -10.65 -8.25
N ARG A 75 8.64 -11.24 -9.45
CA ARG A 75 9.65 -12.24 -9.79
C ARG A 75 11.03 -11.61 -9.87
#